data_AF-A0A9W9VS73-F1
#
_entry.id   AF-A0A9W9VS73-F1
#
_cell.length_a   1.000
_cell.length_b   1.000
_cell.length_c   1.000
_cell.angle_alpha   90.00
_cell.angle_beta   90.00
_cell.angle_gamma   90.00
#
_symmetry.space_group_name_H-M   'P 1'
#
loop_
_entity.id
_entity.type
_entity.pdbx_description
1 polymer ?
#
loop_
_entity_poly.entity_id
_entity_poly.type
_entity_poly.pdbx_seq_one_letter_code
_entity_poly.pdbx_strand_id
1 'polypeptide(L)'
;MGCVNFGDRNSGYQVGINNGVVNLPAAGATARASVETVPFPYDPDFVSRDVLLDQIYEKALIPGSRIALVGLGGVGKIQLAIEYAHLVRQQSAET
;
A
#
# COMPACT_ATOMS: atom_id res chain seq x y z
N MET A 1 12.75 38.24 -2.37
CA MET A 1 13.08 36.95 -3.01
C MET A 1 12.08 35.94 -2.50
N GLY A 2 11.06 35.65 -3.31
CA GLY A 2 9.93 34.83 -2.89
C GLY A 2 9.66 33.78 -3.94
N CYS A 3 9.77 32.53 -3.56
CA CYS A 3 8.90 31.49 -4.07
C CYS A 3 8.63 30.51 -2.93
N VAL A 4 7.38 30.47 -2.47
CA VAL A 4 6.85 29.29 -1.78
C VAL A 4 5.95 28.63 -2.79
N ASN A 5 6.41 27.50 -3.31
CA ASN A 5 5.64 26.64 -4.18
C ASN A 5 5.78 25.25 -3.60
N PHE A 6 4.77 24.79 -2.90
CA PHE A 6 4.47 23.37 -2.89
C PHE A 6 3.07 23.27 -3.42
N GLY A 7 2.68 22.20 -4.13
CA GLY A 7 3.23 20.82 -4.27
C GLY A 7 2.42 19.93 -5.26
N ASP A 8 2.39 18.58 -5.11
CA ASP A 8 1.45 17.66 -5.82
C ASP A 8 0.88 16.43 -5.02
N ARG A 9 -0.13 16.56 -4.20
CA ARG A 9 -0.87 17.77 -4.04
C ARG A 9 -0.19 18.39 -2.87
N ASN A 10 0.58 19.38 -3.17
CA ASN A 10 0.48 20.65 -2.52
C ASN A 10 -0.48 20.62 -1.33
N SER A 11 -0.05 20.16 -0.18
CA SER A 11 -0.93 20.21 0.97
C SER A 11 -0.12 20.50 2.22
N GLY A 12 -0.45 21.66 2.76
CA GLY A 12 0.07 22.29 3.94
C GLY A 12 -0.74 23.57 4.16
N TYR A 13 -0.86 24.01 5.40
CA TYR A 13 -1.44 25.32 5.73
C TYR A 13 -0.36 26.13 6.43
N GLN A 14 0.22 27.09 5.72
CA GLN A 14 1.21 28.01 6.30
C GLN A 14 0.46 29.19 6.91
N VAL A 15 0.52 29.30 8.23
CA VAL A 15 -0.02 30.43 8.99
C VAL A 15 1.16 31.17 9.62
N GLY A 16 1.31 32.46 9.30
CA GLY A 16 2.40 33.30 9.80
C GLY A 16 2.21 33.66 11.28
N ILE A 17 1.73 34.87 11.57
CA ILE A 17 1.34 35.24 12.94
C ILE A 17 -0.17 35.49 12.91
N ASN A 18 -0.92 34.68 13.66
CA ASN A 18 -2.37 34.81 13.79
C ASN A 18 -2.71 34.90 15.29
N ASN A 19 -3.42 35.95 15.69
CA ASN A 19 -3.84 36.19 17.07
C ASN A 19 -5.29 35.77 17.33
N GLY A 20 -5.88 34.95 16.46
CA GLY A 20 -7.26 34.48 16.50
C GLY A 20 -7.39 32.97 16.25
N VAL A 21 -8.61 32.48 16.02
CA VAL A 21 -8.88 31.05 15.86
C VAL A 21 -8.71 30.62 14.40
N VAL A 22 -7.90 29.60 14.18
CA VAL A 22 -7.69 28.98 12.86
C VAL A 22 -8.44 27.65 12.81
N ASN A 23 -9.44 27.55 11.94
CA ASN A 23 -10.24 26.34 11.75
C ASN A 23 -9.72 25.58 10.52
N LEU A 24 -9.08 24.43 10.75
CA LEU A 24 -8.49 23.60 9.70
C LEU A 24 -9.41 22.41 9.39
N PRO A 25 -9.63 22.08 8.11
CA PRO A 25 -10.41 20.90 7.76
C PRO A 25 -9.75 19.63 8.29
N ALA A 26 -10.55 18.69 8.79
CA ALA A 26 -10.07 17.37 9.18
C ALA A 26 -9.40 16.71 7.96
N ALA A 27 -8.17 16.22 8.13
CA ALA A 27 -7.41 15.59 7.06
C ALA A 27 -8.19 14.39 6.51
N GLY A 28 -8.80 14.55 5.34
CA GLY A 28 -9.31 13.43 4.57
C GLY A 28 -8.12 12.59 4.14
N ALA A 29 -7.99 11.37 4.66
CA ALA A 29 -7.01 10.42 4.19
C ALA A 29 -7.32 10.10 2.73
N THR A 30 -6.68 10.77 1.78
CA THR A 30 -6.71 10.35 0.38
C THR A 30 -6.09 8.97 0.32
N ALA A 31 -6.90 7.96 0.01
CA ALA A 31 -6.43 6.61 -0.29
C ALA A 31 -5.33 6.75 -1.35
N ARG A 32 -4.09 6.43 -0.98
CA ARG A 32 -2.98 6.46 -1.91
C ARG A 32 -3.29 5.41 -2.98
N ALA A 33 -3.14 5.78 -4.25
CA ALA A 33 -3.19 4.79 -5.32
C ALA A 33 -2.21 3.66 -4.96
N SER A 34 -2.73 2.43 -4.89
CA SER A 34 -1.95 1.22 -4.65
C SER A 34 -0.91 1.12 -5.76
N VAL A 35 0.37 1.18 -5.39
CA VAL A 35 1.46 0.97 -6.36
C VAL A 35 1.61 -0.54 -6.53
N GLU A 36 0.91 -1.11 -7.51
CA GLU A 36 0.90 -2.55 -7.82
C GLU A 36 1.99 -2.93 -8.83
N THR A 37 3.22 -2.55 -8.52
CA THR A 37 4.37 -2.97 -9.32
C THR A 37 4.83 -4.33 -8.82
N VAL A 38 4.48 -5.39 -9.56
CA VAL A 38 5.06 -6.72 -9.39
C VAL A 38 6.14 -6.89 -10.46
N PRO A 39 7.45 -6.79 -10.13
CA PRO A 39 8.54 -6.80 -11.11
C PRO A 39 8.88 -8.22 -11.62
N PHE A 40 8.05 -9.21 -11.28
CA PHE A 40 8.22 -10.60 -11.66
C PHE A 40 7.03 -11.04 -12.52
N PRO A 41 7.24 -11.94 -13.50
CA PRO A 41 6.15 -12.51 -14.26
C PRO A 41 5.31 -13.45 -13.39
N TYR A 42 4.04 -13.60 -13.78
CA TYR A 42 3.17 -14.63 -13.23
C TYR A 42 3.72 -16.03 -13.55
N ASP A 43 3.69 -16.92 -12.56
CA ASP A 43 4.23 -18.28 -12.66
C ASP A 43 3.06 -19.28 -12.83
N PRO A 44 2.79 -19.79 -14.04
CA PRO A 44 1.68 -20.72 -14.27
C PRO A 44 1.90 -22.10 -13.63
N ASP A 45 3.14 -22.43 -13.27
CA ASP A 45 3.50 -23.70 -12.64
C ASP A 45 3.51 -23.60 -11.10
N PHE A 46 3.10 -22.45 -10.54
CA PHE A 46 3.02 -22.27 -9.10
C PHE A 46 2.00 -23.23 -8.49
N VAL A 47 2.46 -24.07 -7.56
CA VAL A 47 1.58 -24.92 -6.76
C VAL A 47 0.96 -24.06 -5.66
N SER A 48 -0.35 -23.81 -5.76
CA SER A 48 -1.05 -22.94 -4.82
C SER A 48 -0.95 -23.42 -3.37
N ARG A 49 -0.88 -22.44 -2.47
CA ARG A 49 -0.90 -22.63 -1.01
C ARG A 49 -2.04 -21.81 -0.44
N ASP A 50 -3.26 -22.13 -0.87
CA ASP A 50 -4.48 -21.35 -0.62
C ASP A 50 -4.61 -20.94 0.85
N VAL A 51 -4.42 -21.88 1.78
CA VAL A 51 -4.51 -21.62 3.23
C VAL A 51 -3.53 -20.52 3.70
N LEU A 52 -2.32 -20.45 3.14
CA LEU A 52 -1.36 -19.40 3.49
C LEU A 52 -1.69 -18.08 2.81
N LEU A 53 -2.15 -18.12 1.56
CA LEU A 53 -2.59 -16.92 0.83
C LEU A 53 -3.78 -16.27 1.54
N ASP A 54 -4.77 -17.06 1.97
CA ASP A 54 -5.93 -16.60 2.73
C ASP A 54 -5.49 -15.95 4.05
N GLN A 55 -4.55 -16.56 4.77
CA GLN A 55 -4.03 -15.96 6.00
C GLN A 55 -3.33 -14.62 5.77
N ILE A 56 -2.61 -14.46 4.65
CA ILE A 56 -1.98 -13.19 4.28
C ILE A 56 -3.07 -12.16 3.95
N TYR A 57 -4.07 -12.56 3.17
CA TYR A 57 -5.20 -11.72 2.79
C TYR A 57 -5.95 -11.19 4.02
N GLU A 58 -6.37 -12.08 4.91
CA GLU A 58 -7.08 -11.72 6.16
C GLU A 58 -6.28 -10.75 7.03
N LYS A 59 -4.96 -10.94 7.11
CA LYS A 59 -4.07 -10.01 7.84
C LYS A 59 -3.91 -8.67 7.13
N ALA A 60 -3.98 -8.66 5.79
CA ALA A 60 -3.83 -7.46 4.97
C ALA A 60 -5.07 -6.57 4.97
N LEU A 61 -6.26 -7.14 5.26
CA LEU A 61 -7.51 -6.39 5.42
C LEU A 61 -7.46 -5.35 6.54
N ILE A 62 -6.57 -5.53 7.53
CA ILE A 62 -6.41 -4.58 8.63
C ILE A 62 -5.75 -3.30 8.11
N PRO A 63 -6.40 -2.12 8.21
CA PRO A 63 -5.82 -0.86 7.74
C PRO A 63 -4.49 -0.55 8.41
N GLY A 64 -3.46 -0.23 7.62
CA GLY A 64 -2.12 0.07 8.11
C GLY A 64 -1.31 -1.16 8.57
N SER A 65 -1.81 -2.37 8.33
CA SER A 65 -1.09 -3.61 8.63
C SER A 65 0.23 -3.73 7.86
N ARG A 66 1.17 -4.46 8.47
CA ARG A 66 2.43 -4.86 7.84
C ARG A 66 2.62 -6.34 8.09
N ILE A 67 2.90 -7.10 7.04
CA ILE A 67 3.03 -8.55 7.09
C ILE A 67 4.48 -8.91 6.75
N ALA A 68 5.05 -9.84 7.50
CA ALA A 68 6.37 -10.40 7.22
C ALA A 68 6.25 -11.92 7.02
N LEU A 69 6.82 -12.42 5.92
CA LEU A 69 6.93 -13.86 5.65
C LEU A 69 8.27 -14.37 6.19
N VAL A 70 8.23 -15.24 7.20
CA VAL A 70 9.41 -15.81 7.87
C VAL A 70 9.46 -17.32 7.73
N GLY A 71 10.67 -17.89 7.71
CA GLY A 71 10.86 -19.34 7.57
C GLY A 71 12.22 -19.71 7.00
N LEU A 72 12.51 -21.01 6.94
CA LEU A 72 13.76 -21.58 6.47
C LEU A 72 14.11 -21.13 5.03
N GLY A 73 15.39 -21.17 4.66
CA GLY A 73 15.82 -20.95 3.28
C GLY A 73 15.17 -21.96 2.32
N GLY A 74 14.87 -21.55 1.09
CA GLY A 74 14.35 -22.45 0.04
C GLY A 74 12.87 -22.82 0.11
N VAL A 75 12.11 -22.45 1.15
CA VAL A 75 10.69 -22.84 1.29
C VAL A 75 9.70 -22.11 0.36
N GLY A 76 10.19 -21.19 -0.49
CA GLY A 76 9.36 -20.46 -1.46
C GLY A 76 8.68 -19.19 -0.92
N LYS A 77 9.23 -18.52 0.10
CA LYS A 77 8.63 -17.28 0.66
C LYS A 77 8.47 -16.16 -0.37
N ILE A 78 9.48 -15.99 -1.23
CA ILE A 78 9.47 -14.97 -2.30
C ILE A 78 8.41 -15.34 -3.34
N GLN A 79 8.33 -16.61 -3.74
CA GLN A 79 7.34 -17.08 -4.71
C GLN A 79 5.91 -16.88 -4.19
N LEU A 80 5.67 -17.16 -2.91
CA LEU A 80 4.39 -16.87 -2.25
C LEU A 80 4.04 -15.36 -2.24
N ALA A 81 5.03 -14.49 -2.00
CA ALA A 81 4.82 -13.04 -2.03
C ALA A 81 4.50 -12.53 -3.44
N ILE A 82 5.16 -13.09 -4.47
CA ILE A 82 4.90 -12.76 -5.87
C ILE A 82 3.48 -13.18 -6.25
N GLU A 83 3.08 -14.41 -5.91
CA GLU A 83 1.73 -14.91 -6.20
C GLU A 83 0.66 -14.03 -5.54
N TYR A 84 0.82 -13.73 -4.25
CA TYR A 84 -0.09 -12.84 -3.54
C TYR A 84 -0.21 -11.47 -4.23
N ALA A 85 0.91 -10.90 -4.68
CA ALA A 85 0.91 -9.61 -5.36
C ALA A 85 0.18 -9.66 -6.72
N HIS A 86 0.28 -10.77 -7.45
CA HIS A 86 -0.49 -10.98 -8.69
C HIS A 86 -1.99 -11.13 -8.41
N LEU A 87 -2.38 -11.83 -7.34
CA LEU A 87 -3.79 -11.96 -6.94
C LEU A 87 -4.42 -10.62 -6.57
N VAL A 88 -3.73 -9.83 -5.74
CA VAL A 88 -4.21 -8.48 -5.36
C VAL A 88 -4.38 -7.60 -6.59
N ARG A 89 -3.42 -7.64 -7.52
CA ARG A 89 -3.50 -6.88 -8.78
C ARG A 89 -4.67 -7.29 -9.66
N GLN A 90 -4.98 -8.58 -9.74
CA GLN A 90 -6.15 -9.05 -10.49
C GLN A 90 -7.47 -8.57 -9.86
N GLN A 91 -7.60 -8.65 -8.52
CA GLN A 91 -8.78 -8.18 -7.81
C GLN A 91 -9.00 -6.66 -7.94
N SER A 92 -7.92 -5.87 -7.87
CA SER A 92 -7.98 -4.41 -8.06
C SER A 92 -8.34 -4.00 -9.49
N ALA A 93 -8.08 -4.85 -10.48
CA ALA A 93 -8.43 -4.56 -11.88
C ALA A 93 -9.90 -4.88 -12.22
N GLU A 94 -10.56 -5.71 -11.41
CA GLU A 94 -11.97 -6.07 -11.57
C GLU A 94 -12.95 -5.15 -10.82
N THR A 95 -12.46 -4.21 -9.99
CA THR A 95 -13.28 -3.23 -9.23
C THR A 95 -13.19 -1.84 -9.84
#